data_AF-A0A0R1WK66-F1
#
_entry.id   AF-A0A0R1WK66-F1
#
_cell.length_a   1.000
_cell.length_b   1.000
_cell.length_c   1.000
_cell.angle_alpha   90.00
_cell.angle_beta   90.00
_cell.angle_gamma   90.00
#
_symmetry.space_group_name_H-M   'P 1'
#
loop_
_entity.id
_entity.type
_entity.pdbx_description
1 polymer ?
#
loop_
_entity_poly.entity_id
_entity_poly.type
_entity_poly.pdbx_seq_one_letter_code
_entity_poly.pdbx_strand_id
1 'polypeptide(L)' 'MIYIGVKFFEDGREYNYLTDDDTIRPGDSVLVPVGEGDSEQELTVTSKHYYKRSEVPYPLDKVKRVIKKVDEEEKQ' A
#
# COMPACT_ATOMS: atom_id res chain seq x y z
N MET A 1 8.93 8.62 6.01
CA MET A 1 7.71 7.79 5.94
C MET A 1 7.66 7.15 4.57
N ILE A 2 7.17 5.91 4.49
CA ILE A 2 7.17 5.13 3.26
C ILE A 2 5.74 5.02 2.76
N TYR A 3 5.48 5.57 1.59
CA TYR A 3 4.21 5.46 0.90
C TYR A 3 4.35 4.47 -0.25
N ILE A 4 3.41 3.56 -0.38
CA ILE A 4 3.31 2.66 -1.52
C ILE A 4 2.03 2.94 -2.29
N GLY A 5 2.12 2.90 -3.61
CA GLY A 5 0.97 2.93 -4.51
C GLY A 5 0.51 1.51 -4.82
N VAL A 6 -0.80 1.30 -4.86
CA VAL A 6 -1.44 0.07 -5.33
C VAL A 6 -2.56 0.40 -6.29
N LYS A 7 -2.87 -0.53 -7.21
CA LYS A 7 -4.02 -0.44 -8.11
C LYS A 7 -4.88 -1.69 -8.00
N PHE A 8 -6.18 -1.51 -8.12
CA PHE A 8 -7.16 -2.61 -8.17
C PHE A 8 -7.22 -3.26 -9.55
N PHE A 9 -6.91 -2.50 -10.60
CA PHE A 9 -6.88 -2.92 -12.00
C PHE A 9 -5.94 -1.99 -12.78
N GLU A 10 -5.44 -2.44 -13.93
CA GLU A 10 -4.35 -1.81 -14.69
C GLU A 10 -4.62 -0.32 -15.02
N ASP A 11 -5.80 -0.03 -15.55
CA ASP A 11 -6.26 1.34 -15.90
C ASP A 11 -6.89 2.09 -14.71
N GLY A 12 -6.77 1.55 -13.50
CA GLY A 12 -7.33 2.11 -12.28
C GLY A 12 -6.54 3.27 -11.72
N ARG A 13 -7.20 4.00 -10.80
CA ARG A 13 -6.51 4.97 -9.95
C ARG A 13 -5.53 4.25 -9.04
N GLU A 14 -4.37 4.87 -8.86
CA GLU A 14 -3.42 4.47 -7.83
C GLU A 14 -3.88 5.01 -6.47
N TYR A 15 -3.84 4.15 -5.46
CA TYR A 15 -4.16 4.48 -4.09
C TYR A 15 -2.93 4.32 -3.22
N ASN A 16 -2.75 5.28 -2.31
CA ASN A 16 -1.58 5.37 -1.46
C ASN A 16 -1.84 4.77 -0.09
N TYR A 17 -0.92 3.93 0.37
CA TYR A 17 -0.90 3.36 1.72
C TYR A 17 0.43 3.65 2.41
N LEU A 18 0.38 3.79 3.73
CA LEU A 18 1.55 4.02 4.57
C LEU A 18 2.08 2.68 5.10
N THR A 19 3.41 2.53 5.12
CA THR A 19 4.08 1.37 5.73
C THR A 19 5.34 1.79 6.47
N ASP A 20 5.78 0.93 7.40
CA ASP A 20 7.12 0.99 8.01
C ASP A 20 8.03 -0.14 7.47
N ASP A 21 7.49 -1.04 6.65
CA ASP A 21 8.22 -2.13 6.01
C ASP A 21 8.91 -1.62 4.75
N ASP A 22 10.23 -1.43 4.86
CA ASP A 22 11.07 -0.96 3.77
C ASP A 22 11.48 -2.08 2.79
N THR A 23 11.09 -3.32 3.04
CA THR A 23 11.36 -4.45 2.15
C THR A 23 10.39 -4.52 0.97
N ILE A 24 9.22 -3.88 1.09
CA ILE A 24 8.21 -3.80 0.03
C ILE A 24 8.73 -2.99 -1.16
N ARG A 25 8.52 -3.51 -2.37
CA ARG A 25 8.96 -2.95 -3.66
C ARG A 25 7.84 -3.04 -4.70
N PRO A 26 7.87 -2.21 -5.76
CA PRO A 26 6.99 -2.41 -6.91
C PRO A 26 7.08 -3.83 -7.46
N GLY A 27 5.92 -4.44 -7.73
CA GLY A 27 5.78 -5.85 -8.10
C GLY A 27 5.41 -6.79 -6.95
N ASP A 28 5.67 -6.40 -5.69
CA ASP A 28 5.26 -7.21 -4.54
C ASP A 28 3.73 -7.21 -4.36
N SER A 29 3.20 -8.29 -3.79
CA SER A 29 1.83 -8.35 -3.26
C SER A 29 1.77 -7.85 -1.83
N VAL A 30 0.74 -7.06 -1.51
CA VAL A 30 0.47 -6.57 -0.15
C VAL A 30 -1.00 -6.72 0.19
N LEU A 31 -1.29 -7.00 1.46
CA LEU A 31 -2.64 -7.01 2.00
C LEU A 31 -2.97 -5.63 2.56
N VAL A 32 -4.07 -5.03 2.10
CA VAL A 32 -4.49 -3.68 2.47
C VAL A 32 -5.99 -3.62 2.80
N PRO A 33 -6.41 -2.70 3.69
CA PRO A 33 -7.82 -2.51 4.01
C PRO A 33 -8.51 -1.57 3.02
N VAL A 34 -9.63 -1.99 2.42
CA VAL A 34 -10.34 -1.25 1.36
C VAL A 34 -11.77 -0.88 1.78
N GLY A 35 -12.27 0.26 1.29
CA GLY A 35 -13.62 0.76 1.59
C GLY A 35 -13.81 1.18 3.06
N GLU A 36 -15.05 1.49 3.47
CA GLU A 36 -15.34 1.91 4.84
C GLU A 36 -15.35 0.75 5.85
N GLY A 37 -15.58 -0.48 5.38
CA GLY A 37 -15.59 -1.68 6.23
C GLY A 37 -14.22 -2.28 6.47
N ASP A 38 -13.15 -1.66 5.96
CA ASP A 38 -11.77 -2.16 6.05
C ASP A 38 -11.61 -3.62 5.61
N SER A 39 -12.39 -4.05 4.61
CA SER A 39 -12.24 -5.38 4.03
C SER A 39 -10.81 -5.56 3.51
N GLU A 40 -10.17 -6.67 3.85
CA GLU A 40 -8.80 -6.93 3.42
C GLU A 40 -8.77 -7.37 1.95
N GLN A 41 -7.83 -6.81 1.18
CA GLN A 41 -7.60 -7.19 -0.20
C GLN A 41 -6.12 -7.22 -0.53
N GLU A 42 -5.71 -8.28 -1.23
CA GLU A 42 -4.36 -8.39 -1.77
C GLU A 42 -4.25 -7.62 -3.09
N LEU A 43 -3.30 -6.69 -3.16
CA LEU A 43 -3.03 -5.87 -4.35
C LEU A 43 -1.53 -5.82 -4.64
N THR A 44 -1.20 -5.61 -5.92
CA THR A 44 0.20 -5.44 -6.35
C THR A 44 0.65 -4.00 -6.16
N VAL A 45 1.86 -3.84 -5.63
CA VAL A 45 2.51 -2.54 -5.47
C VAL A 45 2.97 -2.00 -6.82
N THR A 46 2.58 -0.77 -7.14
CA THR A 46 2.93 -0.10 -8.39
C THR A 46 4.02 0.95 -8.22
N SER A 47 4.11 1.56 -7.03
CA SER A 47 5.06 2.64 -6.75
C SER A 47 5.51 2.64 -5.28
N LYS A 48 6.68 3.25 -5.00
CA LYS A 48 7.20 3.46 -3.65
C LYS A 48 7.86 4.82 -3.55
N HIS A 49 7.49 5.58 -2.53
CA HIS A 49 7.95 6.94 -2.31
C HIS A 49 8.28 7.19 -0.84
N TYR A 50 9.29 8.04 -0.61
CA TYR A 50 9.70 8.47 0.72
C TYR A 50 9.37 9.94 0.92
N TYR A 51 8.65 10.25 1.99
CA TYR A 51 8.28 11.62 2.34
C TYR A 51 8.74 11.96 3.76
N LYS A 52 9.13 13.23 3.96
CA LYS A 52 9.21 13.83 5.30
C LYS A 52 7.80 14.13 5.81
N ARG A 53 7.64 14.25 7.14
CA ARG A 53 6.35 14.55 7.78
C ARG A 53 5.65 15.78 7.20
N SER A 54 6.41 16.81 6.87
CA SER A 54 5.91 18.08 6.30
C SER A 54 5.62 18.04 4.80
N GLU A 55 5.97 16.95 4.11
CA GLU A 55 5.94 16.85 2.64
C GLU A 55 4.96 15.78 2.16
N VAL A 56 4.10 15.26 3.04
CA VAL A 56 3.17 14.18 2.66
C VAL A 56 2.16 14.65 1.63
N PRO A 57 1.88 13.84 0.60
CA PRO A 57 0.87 14.17 -0.40
C PRO A 57 -0.55 14.00 0.15
N TYR A 58 -0.72 13.26 1.25
CA TYR A 58 -2.01 12.97 1.85
C TYR A 58 -1.94 12.99 3.39
N PRO A 59 -2.95 13.52 4.11
CA PRO A 59 -2.93 13.62 5.56
C PRO A 59 -2.69 12.28 6.27
N LEU A 60 -1.81 12.28 7.27
CA LEU A 60 -1.39 11.08 8.00
C LEU A 60 -2.50 10.46 8.86
N ASP A 61 -3.48 11.26 9.26
CA ASP A 61 -4.65 10.83 10.03
C ASP A 61 -5.70 10.11 9.16
N LYS A 62 -5.61 10.25 7.83
CA LYS A 62 -6.55 9.65 6.88
C LYS A 62 -5.95 8.54 6.04
N VAL A 63 -4.63 8.52 5.88
CA VAL A 63 -3.96 7.48 5.09
C VAL A 63 -4.12 6.13 5.79
N LYS A 64 -4.58 5.13 5.05
CA LYS A 64 -4.62 3.76 5.52
C LYS A 64 -3.23 3.14 5.51
N ARG A 65 -3.05 2.08 6.30
CA ARG A 65 -1.75 1.39 6.42
C ARG A 65 -1.79 0.04 5.73
N VAL A 66 -0.64 -0.38 5.23
CA VAL A 66 -0.42 -1.77 4.79
C VAL A 66 -0.55 -2.68 6.00
N ILE A 67 -1.30 -3.77 5.84
CA ILE A 67 -1.44 -4.80 6.89
C ILE A 67 -0.18 -5.67 6.92
N LYS A 68 0.16 -6.26 5.76
CA LYS A 68 1.40 -7.03 5.58
C LYS A 68 1.81 -7.14 4.11
N LYS A 69 3.09 -7.40 3.86
CA LYS A 69 3.55 -8.00 2.60
C LYS A 69 3.07 -9.45 2.54
N VAL A 70 2.64 -9.90 1.36
CA VAL A 70 2.25 -11.29 1.12
C VAL A 70 3.42 -11.98 0.46
N ASP A 71 3.93 -13.03 1.12
CA ASP A 71 4.98 -13.87 0.56
C ASP A 71 4.36 -14.89 -0.41
N GLU A 72 5.03 -15.14 -1.53
CA GLU A 72 4.53 -16.05 -2.57
C GLU A 72 4.33 -17.49 -2.05
N GLU A 73 5.03 -17.88 -0.97
CA GLU A 73 4.91 -19.20 -0.34
C GLU A 73 3.58 -19.41 0.41
N GLU A 74 2.86 -18.33 0.78
CA GLU A 74 1.58 -18.41 1.49
C GLU A 74 0.38 -18.70 0.54
N LYS A 75 0.58 -18.74 -0.78
CA LYS A 75 -0.48 -18.96 -1.79
C LYS A 75 -0.74 -20.44 -2.15
N GLN A 76 -0.61 -21.35 -1.19
CA GLN A 76 -0.86 -22.80 -1.39
C GLN A 76 -2.34 -23.15 -1.51
#